data_AF-A0A2N4YX00-F1
#
_entry.id   AF-A0A2N4YX00-F1
#
_cell.length_a   1.000
_cell.length_b   1.000
_cell.length_c   1.000
_cell.angle_alpha   90.00
_cell.angle_beta   90.00
_cell.angle_gamma   90.00
#
_symmetry.space_group_name_H-M   'P 1'
#
loop_
_entity.id
_entity.type
_entity.pdbx_description
1 polymer ?
#
loop_
_entity_poly.entity_id
_entity_poly.type
_entity_poly.pdbx_seq_one_letter_code
_entity_poly.pdbx_strand_id
1 'polypeptide(L)'
;MKPFRLAALSLALLTAFSLTGCDDSGTPQATAPAPAADSNPGATAKPDRAQLAALAEKSQGKALTLLDASEVQLDGAATLVLTFSVPLQPDQDFSRSVHLVDKKSGKVDGAWELAPNLKELRLRHLEPKRELIVSVDPTLTALNKATLDKPFEKTLTTRDIAPSVGFASRGSLLPGNVVAGLPVMALNVDNVDVNFFRIKPESLSAFVSQWEYRNALSNWESDELLKMADLVYTGRFDLNPARNTREKLLLPLNDIKPLQQPGVYVAVMNPAGHYSYSNAATLFTLSDIGVSAHRYHNRLDVFTQSLENGAAQSGIDVQLLNAKGQTLAEAKSDSQGHVTLQTDKEAALLLARKEGQTTLLDLKLPALDLAEFSIAGAPGFSKQFFMFGPRDLYRPGETVILNALLRDSDGKPLAEQPVKLEVVQPDGQVIRSVMSKPVNGLYQFTYPLDSGAATGMWHIRASTGDNQPREWDFHVEDFMPERMALNLTPQAAPVAPDADVTFGVSGAYLYGAPASGNQLQGKLFLRPLRDAVAALPGFQFGDIAEENLSRSLDEVQLTLDEKGHGEVTTSSQWQDSHSPLQVVLQASLLESGGRPVTRTVQQPIWPAEALPGIRPQFTL
;
A
#
# COMPACT_ATOMS: atom_id res chain seq x y z
N MET A 1 -58.61 -40.23 22.23
CA MET A 1 -59.67 -39.44 22.91
C MET A 1 -59.75 -38.08 22.22
N LYS A 2 -60.95 -37.76 21.76
CA LYS A 2 -61.41 -36.58 20.99
C LYS A 2 -61.61 -35.36 21.95
N PRO A 3 -62.06 -34.16 21.51
CA PRO A 3 -61.33 -33.10 20.81
C PRO A 3 -61.76 -31.70 21.37
N PHE A 4 -61.51 -30.58 20.67
CA PHE A 4 -62.57 -29.57 20.48
C PHE A 4 -62.38 -28.81 19.15
N ARG A 5 -63.48 -28.72 18.41
CA ARG A 5 -63.70 -28.08 17.11
C ARG A 5 -64.47 -26.77 17.33
N LEU A 6 -64.43 -25.86 16.35
CA LEU A 6 -65.56 -25.13 15.72
C LEU A 6 -64.97 -24.19 14.63
N ALA A 7 -65.17 -24.44 13.33
CA ALA A 7 -66.31 -24.09 12.45
C ALA A 7 -66.25 -22.61 11.97
N ALA A 8 -66.54 -22.16 10.75
CA ALA A 8 -66.94 -22.65 9.41
C ALA A 8 -66.73 -21.43 8.45
N LEU A 9 -66.50 -21.52 7.13
CA LEU A 9 -67.50 -21.65 6.06
C LEU A 9 -66.78 -21.60 4.68
N SER A 10 -67.10 -22.58 3.81
CA SER A 10 -67.38 -22.56 2.34
C SER A 10 -66.83 -21.43 1.43
N LEU A 11 -66.40 -21.64 0.17
CA LEU A 11 -67.05 -22.40 -0.91
C LEU A 11 -66.13 -22.44 -2.16
N ALA A 12 -66.08 -23.61 -2.85
CA ALA A 12 -65.92 -23.86 -4.31
C ALA A 12 -64.76 -23.17 -5.10
N LEU A 13 -64.03 -23.80 -6.04
CA LEU A 13 -64.40 -24.88 -6.96
C LEU A 13 -63.12 -25.56 -7.53
N LEU A 14 -63.26 -26.87 -7.78
CA LEU A 14 -62.46 -27.85 -8.58
C LEU A 14 -61.92 -27.29 -9.93
N THR A 15 -60.90 -27.78 -10.66
CA THR A 15 -60.13 -29.05 -10.84
C THR A 15 -59.05 -28.76 -11.92
N ALA A 16 -57.77 -29.13 -11.76
CA ALA A 16 -57.09 -30.36 -12.23
C ALA A 16 -57.17 -30.68 -13.76
N PHE A 17 -56.05 -30.62 -14.50
CA PHE A 17 -55.29 -31.78 -15.04
C PHE A 17 -54.28 -31.39 -16.14
N SER A 18 -53.35 -32.32 -16.35
CA SER A 18 -52.05 -32.30 -17.03
C SER A 18 -52.07 -32.81 -18.50
N LEU A 19 -50.93 -32.59 -19.18
CA LEU A 19 -50.27 -33.39 -20.26
C LEU A 19 -50.67 -33.21 -21.76
N THR A 20 -49.65 -32.78 -22.53
CA THR A 20 -49.12 -33.26 -23.85
C THR A 20 -49.99 -33.34 -25.13
N GLY A 21 -49.45 -32.80 -26.23
CA GLY A 21 -49.61 -33.34 -27.61
C GLY A 21 -49.52 -32.30 -28.76
N CYS A 22 -48.68 -32.57 -29.77
CA CYS A 22 -48.35 -31.81 -31.01
C CYS A 22 -49.57 -31.62 -31.98
N ASP A 23 -49.58 -30.93 -33.13
CA ASP A 23 -48.62 -30.34 -34.08
C ASP A 23 -49.37 -29.43 -35.10
N ASP A 24 -48.63 -28.63 -35.89
CA ASP A 24 -48.96 -27.88 -37.13
C ASP A 24 -49.96 -26.68 -37.08
N SER A 25 -49.80 -25.54 -37.77
CA SER A 25 -48.81 -25.03 -38.74
C SER A 25 -49.06 -23.51 -38.93
N GLY A 26 -48.01 -22.69 -39.07
CA GLY A 26 -48.14 -21.28 -39.47
C GLY A 26 -47.08 -20.31 -38.92
N THR A 27 -45.88 -20.32 -39.49
CA THR A 27 -44.84 -19.30 -39.22
C THR A 27 -45.00 -18.06 -40.12
N PRO A 28 -44.65 -16.87 -39.60
CA PRO A 28 -43.41 -16.26 -40.04
C PRO A 28 -42.36 -16.16 -38.91
N GLN A 29 -41.21 -16.69 -39.26
CA GLN A 29 -39.89 -16.65 -38.65
C GLN A 29 -39.57 -15.31 -37.92
N ALA A 30 -39.43 -15.36 -36.59
CA ALA A 30 -38.72 -14.34 -35.83
C ALA A 30 -37.22 -14.55 -35.98
N THR A 31 -36.53 -13.55 -36.50
CA THR A 31 -35.07 -13.52 -36.67
C THR A 31 -34.37 -13.68 -35.32
N ALA A 32 -33.42 -14.61 -35.27
CA ALA A 32 -32.50 -14.79 -34.15
C ALA A 32 -31.73 -13.47 -33.89
N PRO A 33 -31.51 -13.09 -32.62
CA PRO A 33 -30.59 -11.99 -32.31
C PRO A 33 -29.19 -12.37 -32.83
N ALA A 34 -28.57 -11.46 -33.58
CA ALA A 34 -27.19 -11.58 -34.01
C ALA A 34 -26.25 -11.76 -32.80
N PRO A 35 -25.13 -12.48 -32.95
CA PRO A 35 -24.15 -12.64 -31.89
C PRO A 35 -23.69 -11.26 -31.40
N ALA A 36 -23.72 -11.08 -30.08
CA ALA A 36 -23.20 -9.89 -29.43
C ALA A 36 -21.74 -9.68 -29.87
N ALA A 37 -21.48 -8.52 -30.48
CA ALA A 37 -20.15 -8.07 -30.81
C ALA A 37 -19.30 -8.02 -29.53
N ASP A 38 -18.07 -8.52 -29.63
CA ASP A 38 -17.04 -8.48 -28.61
C ASP A 38 -16.95 -7.10 -27.94
N SER A 39 -17.44 -7.00 -26.71
CA SER A 39 -17.21 -5.84 -25.86
C SER A 39 -15.81 -5.94 -25.26
N ASN A 40 -14.83 -5.36 -25.97
CA ASN A 40 -13.47 -5.19 -25.48
C ASN A 40 -13.47 -4.15 -24.33
N PRO A 41 -13.17 -4.48 -23.07
CA PRO A 41 -13.32 -3.56 -21.94
C PRO A 41 -12.25 -2.44 -21.83
N GLY A 42 -11.46 -2.19 -22.89
CA GLY A 42 -10.32 -1.26 -22.89
C GLY A 42 -10.43 -0.06 -23.84
N ALA A 43 -11.49 0.07 -24.64
CA ALA A 43 -11.62 1.19 -25.57
C ALA A 43 -12.23 2.42 -24.88
N THR A 44 -11.37 3.31 -24.34
CA THR A 44 -11.79 4.65 -23.92
C THR A 44 -12.49 5.38 -25.07
N ALA A 45 -13.68 5.90 -24.82
CA ALA A 45 -14.50 6.57 -25.83
C ALA A 45 -13.74 7.75 -26.46
N LYS A 46 -13.76 7.85 -27.80
CA LYS A 46 -13.20 8.99 -28.53
C LYS A 46 -13.92 10.28 -28.09
N PRO A 47 -13.20 11.42 -27.99
CA PRO A 47 -13.82 12.67 -27.57
C PRO A 47 -15.01 13.05 -28.46
N ASP A 48 -16.09 13.50 -27.84
CA ASP A 48 -17.27 13.94 -28.59
C ASP A 48 -17.02 15.31 -29.28
N ARG A 49 -17.93 15.70 -30.17
CA ARG A 49 -17.79 16.94 -30.95
C ARG A 49 -17.72 18.20 -30.07
N ALA A 50 -18.37 18.21 -28.91
CA ALA A 50 -18.35 19.34 -27.99
C ALA A 50 -16.99 19.44 -27.26
N GLN A 51 -16.44 18.30 -26.85
CA GLN A 51 -15.11 18.19 -26.26
C GLN A 51 -14.02 18.62 -27.25
N LEU A 52 -14.11 18.21 -28.52
CA LEU A 52 -13.19 18.66 -29.57
C LEU A 52 -13.26 20.18 -29.77
N ALA A 53 -14.46 20.78 -29.76
CA ALA A 53 -14.61 22.22 -29.90
C ALA A 53 -13.98 22.99 -28.72
N ALA A 54 -14.22 22.54 -27.49
CA ALA A 54 -13.63 23.15 -26.30
C ALA A 54 -12.10 23.03 -26.28
N LEU A 55 -11.55 21.89 -26.68
CA LEU A 55 -10.09 21.69 -26.79
C LEU A 55 -9.47 22.54 -27.89
N ALA A 56 -10.16 22.73 -29.01
CA ALA A 56 -9.73 23.62 -30.09
C ALA A 56 -9.67 25.08 -29.62
N GLU A 57 -10.66 25.53 -28.85
CA GLU A 57 -10.71 26.88 -28.28
C GLU A 57 -9.59 27.10 -27.27
N LYS A 58 -9.38 26.15 -26.34
CA LYS A 58 -8.31 26.20 -25.32
C LYS A 58 -6.88 26.17 -25.91
N SER A 59 -6.74 25.72 -27.16
CA SER A 59 -5.47 25.66 -27.89
C SER A 59 -5.30 26.77 -28.92
N GLN A 60 -6.24 27.71 -29.07
CA GLN A 60 -6.11 28.82 -30.01
C GLN A 60 -4.83 29.64 -29.74
N GLY A 61 -4.14 30.01 -30.83
CA GLY A 61 -2.91 30.80 -30.79
C GLY A 61 -1.66 30.08 -30.26
N LYS A 62 -1.76 28.81 -29.85
CA LYS A 62 -0.61 28.02 -29.38
C LYS A 62 0.06 27.28 -30.55
N ALA A 63 1.40 27.35 -30.61
CA ALA A 63 2.18 26.63 -31.61
C ALA A 63 2.20 25.11 -31.34
N LEU A 64 2.20 24.31 -32.41
CA LEU A 64 2.41 22.87 -32.34
C LEU A 64 3.92 22.60 -32.20
N THR A 65 4.32 21.99 -31.08
CA THR A 65 5.69 21.53 -30.86
C THR A 65 5.68 20.09 -30.36
N LEU A 66 6.69 19.32 -30.75
CA LEU A 66 6.95 18.02 -30.14
C LEU A 66 7.77 18.25 -28.86
N LEU A 67 7.15 17.94 -27.72
CA LEU A 67 7.72 18.11 -26.39
C LEU A 67 8.62 16.93 -26.02
N ASP A 68 8.21 15.70 -26.36
CA ASP A 68 8.96 14.50 -26.05
C ASP A 68 8.73 13.40 -27.09
N ALA A 69 9.73 12.51 -27.21
CA ALA A 69 9.68 11.29 -27.99
C ALA A 69 10.45 10.22 -27.22
N SER A 70 9.73 9.33 -26.54
CA SER A 70 10.30 8.38 -25.60
C SER A 70 9.62 7.02 -25.68
N GLU A 71 10.33 5.99 -25.21
CA GLU A 71 9.78 4.65 -25.02
C GLU A 71 9.25 4.53 -23.59
N VAL A 72 7.97 4.16 -23.46
CA VAL A 72 7.31 3.88 -22.19
C VAL A 72 6.72 2.47 -22.19
N GLN A 73 6.47 1.92 -21.00
CA GLN A 73 5.70 0.68 -20.87
C GLN A 73 4.22 1.03 -20.76
N LEU A 74 3.42 0.62 -21.73
CA LEU A 74 1.98 0.86 -21.74
C LEU A 74 1.25 -0.47 -21.93
N ASP A 75 0.37 -0.81 -20.98
CA ASP A 75 -0.39 -2.07 -20.96
C ASP A 75 0.48 -3.32 -21.16
N GLY A 76 1.68 -3.31 -20.57
CA GLY A 76 2.63 -4.41 -20.70
C GLY A 76 3.44 -4.42 -22.00
N ALA A 77 3.18 -3.54 -22.97
CA ALA A 77 3.94 -3.42 -24.21
C ALA A 77 4.91 -2.23 -24.20
N ALA A 78 6.09 -2.42 -24.81
CA ALA A 78 6.98 -1.31 -25.14
C ALA A 78 6.31 -0.43 -26.21
N THR A 79 6.15 0.85 -25.92
CA THR A 79 5.36 1.79 -26.73
C THR A 79 6.14 3.06 -26.97
N LEU A 80 6.26 3.47 -28.23
CA LEU A 80 6.77 4.79 -28.59
C LEU A 80 5.67 5.81 -28.33
N VAL A 81 5.97 6.84 -27.55
CA VAL A 81 5.04 7.95 -27.28
C VAL A 81 5.67 9.25 -27.77
N LEU A 82 4.93 9.95 -28.63
CA LEU A 82 5.22 11.29 -29.09
C LEU A 82 4.27 12.26 -28.40
N THR A 83 4.83 13.15 -27.57
CA THR A 83 4.05 14.09 -26.76
C THR A 83 4.11 15.48 -27.39
N PHE A 84 2.95 16.08 -27.64
CA PHE A 84 2.77 17.36 -28.32
C PHE A 84 2.23 18.44 -27.38
N SER A 85 2.56 19.71 -27.66
CA SER A 85 2.12 20.86 -26.89
C SER A 85 0.60 21.08 -26.92
N VAL A 86 -0.03 20.76 -28.06
CA VAL A 86 -1.45 21.01 -28.36
C VAL A 86 -2.14 19.76 -28.91
N PRO A 87 -3.47 19.62 -28.72
CA PRO A 87 -4.26 18.52 -29.28
C PRO A 87 -4.09 18.38 -30.80
N LEU A 88 -3.88 17.15 -31.28
CA LEU A 88 -3.82 16.80 -32.70
C LEU A 88 -5.21 16.63 -33.30
N GLN A 89 -5.33 16.86 -34.61
CA GLN A 89 -6.57 16.55 -35.34
C GLN A 89 -6.75 15.02 -35.41
N PRO A 90 -7.85 14.44 -34.90
CA PRO A 90 -8.00 12.99 -34.83
C PRO A 90 -8.31 12.31 -36.19
N ASP A 91 -8.87 13.06 -37.15
CA ASP A 91 -9.33 12.51 -38.45
C ASP A 91 -8.22 12.44 -39.52
N GLN A 92 -6.98 12.81 -39.18
CA GLN A 92 -5.86 12.78 -40.13
C GLN A 92 -5.21 11.40 -40.19
N ASP A 93 -4.63 11.06 -41.34
CA ASP A 93 -3.83 9.84 -41.50
C ASP A 93 -2.39 10.08 -41.01
N PHE A 94 -2.15 9.75 -39.75
CA PHE A 94 -0.85 9.93 -39.09
C PHE A 94 0.30 9.21 -39.82
N SER A 95 0.03 8.13 -40.56
CA SER A 95 1.08 7.38 -41.27
C SER A 95 1.71 8.15 -42.43
N ARG A 96 1.10 9.26 -42.87
CA ARG A 96 1.63 10.14 -43.92
C ARG A 96 2.60 11.19 -43.38
N SER A 97 2.45 11.56 -42.12
CA SER A 97 3.19 12.66 -41.49
C SER A 97 4.12 12.18 -40.38
N VAL A 98 3.96 10.95 -39.89
CA VAL A 98 4.77 10.38 -38.82
C VAL A 98 5.31 9.03 -39.25
N HIS A 99 6.62 8.97 -39.44
CA HIS A 99 7.33 7.80 -39.95
C HIS A 99 8.17 7.20 -38.83
N LEU A 100 8.15 5.88 -38.70
CA LEU A 100 9.04 5.12 -37.83
C LEU A 100 9.77 4.08 -38.67
N VAL A 101 11.09 4.20 -38.74
CA VAL A 101 11.94 3.35 -39.57
C VAL A 101 13.03 2.74 -38.70
N ASP A 102 13.11 1.43 -38.71
CA ASP A 102 14.24 0.68 -38.18
C ASP A 102 15.42 0.73 -39.14
N LYS A 103 16.62 1.06 -38.64
CA LYS A 103 17.82 1.19 -39.48
C LYS A 103 18.20 -0.07 -40.27
N LYS A 104 17.77 -1.25 -39.83
CA LYS A 104 18.10 -2.55 -40.44
C LYS A 104 16.91 -3.17 -41.16
N SER A 105 15.73 -3.19 -40.54
CA SER A 105 14.54 -3.87 -41.09
C SER A 105 13.62 -2.93 -41.89
N GLY A 106 13.90 -1.63 -41.93
CA GLY A 106 13.08 -0.67 -42.67
C GLY A 106 11.85 -0.23 -41.89
N LYS A 107 10.75 0.07 -42.60
CA LYS A 107 9.51 0.60 -41.98
C LYS A 107 9.00 -0.33 -40.87
N VAL A 108 8.67 0.24 -39.72
CA VAL A 108 8.07 -0.50 -38.60
C VAL A 108 6.57 -0.65 -38.84
N ASP A 109 6.06 -1.87 -38.69
CA ASP A 109 4.63 -2.16 -38.79
C ASP A 109 3.89 -1.69 -37.54
N GLY A 110 2.64 -1.23 -37.72
CA GLY A 110 1.77 -0.76 -36.64
C GLY A 110 0.97 0.47 -37.05
N ALA A 111 -0.18 0.67 -36.42
CA ALA A 111 -0.99 1.87 -36.59
C ALA A 111 -0.74 2.83 -35.42
N TRP A 112 -0.62 4.12 -35.73
CA TRP A 112 -0.55 5.16 -34.73
C TRP A 112 -1.89 5.27 -33.99
N GLU A 113 -1.83 5.19 -32.66
CA GLU A 113 -2.96 5.39 -31.77
C GLU A 113 -2.86 6.78 -31.15
N LEU A 114 -3.88 7.60 -31.36
CA LEU A 114 -3.99 8.90 -30.69
C LEU A 114 -4.62 8.72 -29.31
N ALA A 115 -3.95 9.20 -28.28
CA ALA A 115 -4.44 9.15 -26.91
C ALA A 115 -5.73 9.98 -26.72
N PRO A 116 -6.55 9.69 -25.70
CA PRO A 116 -7.79 10.44 -25.44
C PRO A 116 -7.59 11.95 -25.21
N ASN A 117 -6.42 12.36 -24.69
CA ASN A 117 -6.05 13.77 -24.51
C ASN A 117 -5.67 14.48 -25.82
N LEU A 118 -5.57 13.72 -26.93
CA LEU A 118 -5.15 14.14 -28.27
C LEU A 118 -3.75 14.73 -28.36
N LYS A 119 -2.96 14.71 -27.28
CA LYS A 119 -1.61 15.27 -27.21
C LYS A 119 -0.52 14.21 -27.29
N GLU A 120 -0.88 12.94 -27.21
CA GLU A 120 0.07 11.84 -27.30
C GLU A 120 -0.29 10.95 -28.49
N LEU A 121 0.70 10.71 -29.35
CA LEU A 121 0.60 9.74 -30.43
C LEU A 121 1.46 8.52 -30.08
N ARG A 122 0.87 7.34 -30.18
CA ARG A 122 1.42 6.10 -29.63
C ARG A 122 1.60 5.05 -30.71
N LEU A 123 2.72 4.33 -30.69
CA LEU A 123 2.93 3.12 -31.49
C LEU A 123 3.38 1.98 -30.58
N ARG A 124 2.52 0.97 -30.41
CA ARG A 124 2.72 -0.14 -29.46
C ARG A 124 3.51 -1.30 -30.08
N HIS A 125 3.94 -2.23 -29.22
CA HIS A 125 4.59 -3.50 -29.58
C HIS A 125 5.98 -3.34 -30.22
N LEU A 126 6.73 -2.34 -29.79
CA LEU A 126 8.09 -2.12 -30.29
C LEU A 126 8.96 -3.36 -30.06
N GLU A 127 9.77 -3.67 -31.07
CA GLU A 127 10.80 -4.69 -30.99
C GLU A 127 11.94 -4.25 -30.06
N PRO A 128 12.45 -5.12 -29.17
CA PRO A 128 13.57 -4.79 -28.29
C PRO A 128 14.91 -4.71 -29.05
N LYS A 129 15.87 -3.98 -28.47
CA LYS A 129 17.25 -3.82 -29.02
C LYS A 129 17.31 -3.34 -30.48
N ARG A 130 16.40 -2.47 -30.89
CA ARG A 130 16.35 -1.86 -32.22
C ARG A 130 16.77 -0.39 -32.19
N GLU A 131 17.41 0.05 -33.27
CA GLU A 131 17.66 1.47 -33.51
C GLU A 131 16.59 1.99 -34.47
N LEU A 132 15.70 2.82 -33.95
CA LEU A 132 14.57 3.39 -34.68
C LEU A 132 14.83 4.88 -34.94
N ILE A 133 14.49 5.32 -36.15
CA ILE A 133 14.46 6.72 -36.56
C ILE A 133 12.99 7.12 -36.63
N VAL A 134 12.59 8.05 -35.76
CA VAL A 134 11.27 8.68 -35.83
C VAL A 134 11.38 10.02 -36.54
N SER A 135 10.57 10.22 -37.57
CA SER A 135 10.51 11.45 -38.35
C SER A 135 9.08 11.99 -38.35
N VAL A 136 8.92 13.28 -38.03
CA VAL A 136 7.62 13.97 -38.03
C VAL A 136 7.67 15.11 -39.05
N ASP A 137 6.81 15.02 -40.06
CA ASP A 137 6.73 15.97 -41.16
C ASP A 137 5.95 17.24 -40.75
N PRO A 138 6.26 18.39 -41.35
CA PRO A 138 5.51 19.64 -41.17
C PRO A 138 4.03 19.58 -41.56
N THR A 139 3.59 18.50 -42.20
CA THR A 139 2.19 18.30 -42.62
C THR A 139 1.28 17.84 -41.49
N LEU A 140 1.83 17.45 -40.33
CA LEU A 140 1.05 17.07 -39.15
C LEU A 140 0.24 18.27 -38.64
N THR A 141 -1.08 18.08 -38.50
CA THR A 141 -2.01 19.17 -38.19
C THR A 141 -2.59 19.03 -36.78
N ALA A 142 -2.55 20.12 -36.02
CA ALA A 142 -3.22 20.23 -34.73
C ALA A 142 -4.71 20.58 -34.87
N LEU A 143 -5.50 20.36 -33.81
CA LEU A 143 -6.94 20.66 -33.75
C LEU A 143 -7.22 22.16 -33.92
N ASN A 144 -6.27 23.02 -33.54
CA ASN A 144 -6.29 24.47 -33.77
C ASN A 144 -5.76 24.89 -35.17
N LYS A 145 -5.50 23.92 -36.06
CA LYS A 145 -4.90 24.08 -37.39
C LYS A 145 -3.43 24.49 -37.41
N ALA A 146 -2.73 24.49 -36.28
CA ALA A 146 -1.28 24.70 -36.26
C ALA A 146 -0.53 23.50 -36.87
N THR A 147 0.61 23.77 -37.48
CA THR A 147 1.53 22.78 -38.05
C THR A 147 2.93 22.97 -37.45
N LEU A 148 3.83 22.00 -37.64
CA LEU A 148 5.22 22.15 -37.22
C LEU A 148 5.98 23.09 -38.17
N ASP A 149 6.86 23.93 -37.61
CA ASP A 149 7.67 24.88 -38.42
C ASP A 149 8.77 24.19 -39.23
N LYS A 150 9.29 23.06 -38.73
CA LYS A 150 10.39 22.28 -39.32
C LYS A 150 10.13 20.79 -39.15
N PRO A 151 10.64 19.95 -40.06
CA PRO A 151 10.63 18.51 -39.85
C PRO A 151 11.42 18.17 -38.59
N PHE A 152 10.92 17.21 -37.83
CA PHE A 152 11.61 16.66 -36.67
C PHE A 152 12.14 15.28 -37.00
N GLU A 153 13.37 14.97 -36.59
CA GLU A 153 13.95 13.64 -36.67
C GLU A 153 14.70 13.31 -35.39
N LYS A 154 14.47 12.13 -34.82
CA LYS A 154 15.19 11.62 -33.65
C LYS A 154 15.50 10.15 -33.83
N THR A 155 16.73 9.77 -33.49
CA THR A 155 17.08 8.36 -33.32
C THR A 155 16.85 7.95 -31.87
N LEU A 156 16.17 6.83 -31.68
CA LEU A 156 15.96 6.19 -30.38
C LEU A 156 16.42 4.73 -30.43
N THR A 157 16.99 4.25 -29.33
CA THR A 157 17.31 2.83 -29.17
C THR A 157 16.29 2.24 -28.21
N THR A 158 15.53 1.26 -28.66
CA THR A 158 14.56 0.58 -27.80
C THR A 158 15.29 -0.23 -26.73
N ARG A 159 14.69 -0.35 -25.55
CA ARG A 159 15.24 -1.10 -24.42
C ARG A 159 15.54 -2.55 -24.78
N ASP A 160 16.51 -3.10 -24.06
CA ASP A 160 16.82 -4.52 -24.10
C ASP A 160 15.86 -5.30 -23.21
N ILE A 161 14.76 -5.76 -23.81
CA ILE A 161 13.76 -6.54 -23.10
C ILE A 161 13.92 -8.01 -23.51
N ALA A 162 14.48 -8.81 -22.60
CA ALA A 162 14.61 -10.25 -22.79
C ALA A 162 13.24 -10.95 -22.68
N PRO A 163 13.00 -12.02 -23.47
CA PRO A 163 11.87 -12.92 -23.25
C PRO A 163 11.84 -13.42 -21.81
N SER A 164 10.66 -13.48 -21.22
CA SER A 164 10.50 -13.90 -19.83
C SER A 164 9.18 -14.62 -19.60
N VAL A 165 9.23 -15.62 -18.73
CA VAL A 165 8.04 -16.33 -18.23
C VAL A 165 8.23 -16.63 -16.75
N GLY A 166 7.15 -16.52 -15.97
CA GLY A 166 7.17 -16.81 -14.55
C GLY A 166 5.76 -16.86 -13.96
N PHE A 167 5.61 -17.38 -12.74
CA PHE A 167 4.33 -17.31 -12.03
C PHE A 167 4.03 -15.87 -11.61
N ALA A 168 2.75 -15.48 -11.64
CA ALA A 168 2.32 -14.14 -11.23
C ALA A 168 2.39 -13.94 -9.70
N SER A 169 2.43 -15.03 -8.92
CA SER A 169 2.53 -15.00 -7.46
C SER A 169 3.45 -16.11 -6.95
N ARG A 170 4.06 -15.89 -5.78
CA ARG A 170 4.93 -16.87 -5.07
C ARG A 170 4.13 -17.99 -4.41
N GLY A 171 2.84 -17.76 -4.23
CA GLY A 171 1.90 -18.78 -3.87
C GLY A 171 0.48 -18.25 -3.78
N SER A 172 -0.48 -19.17 -3.87
CA SER A 172 -1.90 -18.87 -3.88
C SER A 172 -2.67 -19.96 -3.16
N LEU A 173 -3.57 -19.57 -2.25
CA LEU A 173 -4.63 -20.46 -1.78
C LEU A 173 -5.68 -20.50 -2.89
N LEU A 174 -5.80 -21.64 -3.57
CA LEU A 174 -6.80 -21.85 -4.61
C LEU A 174 -7.99 -22.60 -4.00
N PRO A 175 -9.20 -22.02 -4.00
CA PRO A 175 -10.39 -22.73 -3.54
C PRO A 175 -10.57 -24.03 -4.33
N GLY A 176 -10.79 -25.14 -3.64
CA GLY A 176 -10.79 -26.48 -4.25
C GLY A 176 -11.79 -26.67 -5.41
N ASN A 177 -12.88 -25.90 -5.43
CA ASN A 177 -13.96 -26.05 -6.42
C ASN A 177 -13.89 -25.05 -7.58
N VAL A 178 -12.97 -24.07 -7.53
CA VAL A 178 -12.85 -22.99 -8.54
C VAL A 178 -11.38 -22.77 -8.90
N VAL A 179 -10.77 -23.75 -9.54
CA VAL A 179 -9.44 -23.55 -10.12
C VAL A 179 -9.60 -22.80 -11.44
N ALA A 180 -9.54 -21.47 -11.38
CA ALA A 180 -9.50 -20.62 -12.58
C ALA A 180 -8.21 -20.84 -13.41
N GLY A 181 -7.27 -21.63 -12.90
CA GLY A 181 -5.96 -21.89 -13.46
C GLY A 181 -4.85 -21.22 -12.66
N LEU A 182 -3.60 -21.54 -12.99
CA LEU A 182 -2.44 -20.97 -12.32
C LEU A 182 -1.97 -19.72 -13.09
N PRO A 183 -1.98 -18.52 -12.49
CA PRO A 183 -1.63 -17.30 -13.21
C PRO A 183 -0.12 -17.20 -13.48
N VAL A 184 0.21 -16.91 -14.73
CA VAL A 184 1.58 -16.74 -15.23
C VAL A 184 1.72 -15.41 -15.94
N MET A 185 2.90 -14.82 -15.84
CA MET A 185 3.28 -13.64 -16.61
C MET A 185 4.19 -14.11 -17.74
N ALA A 186 3.83 -13.80 -18.98
CA ALA A 186 4.59 -14.19 -20.16
C ALA A 186 4.92 -12.97 -21.01
N LEU A 187 6.11 -12.97 -21.61
CA LEU A 187 6.56 -11.96 -22.55
C LEU A 187 7.47 -12.63 -23.58
N ASN A 188 7.03 -12.67 -24.83
CA ASN A 188 7.78 -13.26 -25.95
C ASN A 188 8.20 -14.73 -25.71
N VAL A 189 7.38 -15.50 -24.99
CA VAL A 189 7.58 -16.93 -24.74
C VAL A 189 6.31 -17.67 -25.15
N ASP A 190 6.40 -18.49 -26.19
CA ASP A 190 5.23 -19.17 -26.77
C ASP A 190 4.80 -20.40 -25.98
N ASN A 191 5.72 -21.06 -25.28
CA ASN A 191 5.43 -22.25 -24.49
C ASN A 191 6.30 -22.37 -23.24
N VAL A 192 5.80 -23.10 -22.25
CA VAL A 192 6.50 -23.38 -21.00
C VAL A 192 6.25 -24.82 -20.56
N ASP A 193 7.32 -25.53 -20.16
CA ASP A 193 7.19 -26.84 -19.52
C ASP A 193 7.01 -26.64 -18.01
N VAL A 194 5.98 -27.25 -17.43
CA VAL A 194 5.67 -27.12 -15.99
C VAL A 194 5.55 -28.49 -15.36
N ASN A 195 6.34 -28.70 -14.31
CA ASN A 195 6.28 -29.87 -13.45
C ASN A 195 5.46 -29.55 -12.20
N PHE A 196 4.49 -30.41 -11.90
CA PHE A 196 3.66 -30.30 -10.71
C PHE A 196 4.00 -31.41 -9.74
N PHE A 197 4.31 -31.02 -8.51
CA PHE A 197 4.64 -31.91 -7.41
C PHE A 197 3.59 -31.79 -6.32
N ARG A 198 3.14 -32.90 -5.74
CA ARG A 198 2.31 -32.92 -4.55
C ARG A 198 3.20 -33.19 -3.35
N ILE A 199 3.12 -32.33 -2.34
CA ILE A 199 3.94 -32.47 -1.14
C ILE A 199 3.41 -33.65 -0.31
N LYS A 200 4.33 -34.47 0.20
CA LYS A 200 3.99 -35.60 1.06
C LYS A 200 3.42 -35.09 2.39
N PRO A 201 2.26 -35.59 2.85
CA PRO A 201 1.63 -35.11 4.08
C PRO A 201 2.54 -35.14 5.31
N GLU A 202 3.40 -36.15 5.41
CA GLU A 202 4.37 -36.33 6.50
C GLU A 202 5.58 -35.38 6.44
N SER A 203 5.88 -34.84 5.25
CA SER A 203 6.98 -33.89 5.05
C SER A 203 6.51 -32.43 4.95
N LEU A 204 5.20 -32.19 4.96
CA LEU A 204 4.64 -30.86 4.70
C LEU A 204 5.16 -29.78 5.66
N SER A 205 5.22 -30.07 6.96
CA SER A 205 5.69 -29.09 7.94
C SER A 205 7.15 -28.70 7.73
N ALA A 206 8.01 -29.69 7.42
CA ALA A 206 9.42 -29.47 7.09
C ALA A 206 9.59 -28.75 5.74
N PHE A 207 8.81 -29.13 4.73
CA PHE A 207 8.84 -28.51 3.41
C PHE A 207 8.52 -27.01 3.49
N VAL A 208 7.44 -26.64 4.18
CA VAL A 208 6.97 -25.25 4.25
C VAL A 208 7.97 -24.39 5.05
N SER A 209 8.52 -24.95 6.12
CA SER A 209 9.62 -24.34 6.88
C SER A 209 10.82 -23.99 5.99
N GLN A 210 11.19 -24.89 5.06
CA GLN A 210 12.34 -24.71 4.18
C GLN A 210 12.02 -23.89 2.91
N TRP A 211 10.76 -23.85 2.48
CA TRP A 211 10.30 -23.14 1.28
C TRP A 211 10.43 -21.62 1.40
N GLU A 212 10.18 -21.07 2.60
CA GLU A 212 10.27 -19.62 2.91
C GLU A 212 9.61 -18.68 1.86
N TYR A 213 8.58 -19.15 1.15
CA TYR A 213 7.90 -18.43 0.06
C TYR A 213 8.83 -17.85 -1.01
N ARG A 214 9.88 -18.59 -1.38
CA ARG A 214 10.80 -18.23 -2.46
C ARG A 214 10.08 -18.16 -3.82
N ASN A 215 10.53 -17.26 -4.69
CA ASN A 215 9.98 -17.03 -6.04
C ASN A 215 10.69 -17.83 -7.14
N ALA A 216 11.84 -18.41 -6.82
CA ALA A 216 12.58 -19.29 -7.70
C ALA A 216 13.28 -20.36 -6.86
N LEU A 217 13.35 -21.55 -7.43
CA LEU A 217 14.16 -22.64 -6.89
C LEU A 217 15.49 -22.65 -7.62
N SER A 218 16.60 -22.63 -6.88
CA SER A 218 17.89 -23.00 -7.45
C SER A 218 17.90 -24.51 -7.76
N ASN A 219 18.69 -24.91 -8.76
CA ASN A 219 18.75 -26.33 -9.16
C ASN A 219 19.24 -27.24 -8.02
N TRP A 220 20.16 -26.75 -7.17
CA TRP A 220 20.69 -27.50 -6.03
C TRP A 220 19.67 -27.66 -4.89
N GLU A 221 18.90 -26.62 -4.57
CA GLU A 221 17.88 -26.67 -3.51
C GLU A 221 16.67 -27.50 -3.94
N SER A 222 16.40 -27.57 -5.24
CA SER A 222 15.35 -28.41 -5.81
C SER A 222 15.56 -29.89 -5.47
N ASP A 223 16.80 -30.38 -5.48
CA ASP A 223 17.08 -31.82 -5.25
C ASP A 223 16.71 -32.26 -3.83
N GLU A 224 16.88 -31.42 -2.81
CA GLU A 224 16.48 -31.76 -1.44
C GLU A 224 14.99 -31.49 -1.19
N LEU A 225 14.46 -30.34 -1.66
CA LEU A 225 13.05 -29.99 -1.47
C LEU A 225 12.11 -30.94 -2.21
N LEU A 226 12.45 -31.35 -3.43
CA LEU A 226 11.60 -32.22 -4.24
C LEU A 226 11.59 -33.67 -3.74
N LYS A 227 12.52 -34.11 -2.89
CA LYS A 227 12.43 -35.44 -2.22
C LYS A 227 11.23 -35.54 -1.28
N MET A 228 10.79 -34.41 -0.74
CA MET A 228 9.62 -34.28 0.14
C MET A 228 8.30 -34.17 -0.64
N ALA A 229 8.34 -34.26 -1.97
CA ALA A 229 7.18 -34.20 -2.82
C ALA A 229 7.21 -35.34 -3.86
N ASP A 230 6.06 -35.66 -4.43
CA ASP A 230 5.93 -36.62 -5.52
C ASP A 230 5.52 -35.88 -6.80
N LEU A 231 6.21 -36.14 -7.91
CA LEU A 231 5.82 -35.61 -9.21
C LEU A 231 4.47 -36.24 -9.61
N VAL A 232 3.45 -35.40 -9.81
CA VAL A 232 2.08 -35.85 -10.14
C VAL A 232 1.70 -35.57 -11.59
N TYR A 233 2.31 -34.57 -12.23
CA TYR A 233 2.06 -34.22 -13.61
C TYR A 233 3.22 -33.43 -14.20
N THR A 234 3.49 -33.64 -15.49
CA THR A 234 4.39 -32.81 -16.30
C THR A 234 3.66 -32.47 -17.59
N GLY A 235 3.69 -31.20 -17.99
CA GLY A 235 3.00 -30.77 -19.19
C GLY A 235 3.64 -29.54 -19.81
N ARG A 236 3.57 -29.47 -21.15
CA ARG A 236 3.87 -28.26 -21.90
C ARG A 236 2.59 -27.46 -22.08
N PHE A 237 2.65 -26.18 -21.77
CA PHE A 237 1.53 -25.25 -21.94
C PHE A 237 1.87 -24.25 -23.03
N ASP A 238 0.98 -24.14 -24.02
CA ASP A 238 1.05 -23.09 -25.03
C ASP A 238 0.49 -21.80 -24.44
N LEU A 239 1.25 -20.72 -24.55
CA LEU A 239 0.96 -19.40 -23.98
C LEU A 239 0.50 -18.41 -25.04
N ASN A 240 1.13 -18.42 -26.22
CA ASN A 240 0.86 -17.52 -27.34
C ASN A 240 0.57 -16.06 -26.93
N PRO A 241 1.44 -15.42 -26.12
CA PRO A 241 1.20 -14.03 -25.69
C PRO A 241 1.26 -13.09 -26.89
N ALA A 242 0.56 -11.96 -26.82
CA ALA A 242 0.71 -10.93 -27.85
C ALA A 242 2.18 -10.48 -27.96
N ARG A 243 2.65 -10.32 -29.20
CA ARG A 243 4.05 -9.97 -29.50
C ARG A 243 4.47 -8.71 -28.75
N ASN A 244 5.64 -8.75 -28.11
CA ASN A 244 6.23 -7.68 -27.29
C ASN A 244 5.30 -7.12 -26.21
N THR A 245 4.37 -7.93 -25.71
CA THR A 245 3.41 -7.53 -24.68
C THR A 245 3.52 -8.50 -23.51
N ARG A 246 3.73 -7.94 -22.33
CA ARG A 246 3.70 -8.72 -21.09
C ARG A 246 2.24 -8.95 -20.73
N GLU A 247 1.81 -10.20 -20.80
CA GLU A 247 0.43 -10.61 -20.52
C GLU A 247 0.34 -11.51 -19.29
N LYS A 248 -0.78 -11.38 -18.58
CA LYS A 248 -1.17 -12.31 -17.53
C LYS A 248 -2.05 -13.39 -18.15
N LEU A 249 -1.54 -14.61 -18.19
CA LEU A 249 -2.23 -15.79 -18.71
C LEU A 249 -2.58 -16.75 -17.57
N LEU A 250 -3.51 -17.66 -17.81
CA LEU A 250 -3.92 -18.69 -16.86
C LEU A 250 -3.61 -20.07 -17.42
N LEU A 251 -2.79 -20.84 -16.70
CA LEU A 251 -2.55 -22.23 -17.05
C LEU A 251 -3.78 -23.06 -16.67
N PRO A 252 -4.44 -23.76 -17.62
CA PRO A 252 -5.61 -24.58 -17.33
C PRO A 252 -5.21 -25.81 -16.51
N LEU A 253 -5.80 -25.96 -15.33
CA LEU A 253 -5.54 -27.11 -14.45
C LEU A 253 -6.72 -28.09 -14.36
N ASN A 254 -7.90 -27.71 -14.86
CA ASN A 254 -9.15 -28.46 -14.65
C ASN A 254 -9.12 -29.87 -15.23
N ASP A 255 -8.42 -30.07 -16.35
CA ASP A 255 -8.34 -31.39 -17.01
C ASP A 255 -7.27 -32.30 -16.39
N ILE A 256 -6.47 -31.80 -15.43
CA ILE A 256 -5.38 -32.52 -14.81
C ILE A 256 -5.90 -33.24 -13.55
N LYS A 257 -6.40 -34.46 -13.73
CA LYS A 257 -7.00 -35.29 -12.65
C LYS A 257 -6.19 -35.32 -11.33
N PRO A 258 -4.84 -35.48 -11.33
CA PRO A 258 -4.07 -35.46 -10.09
C PRO A 258 -4.11 -34.14 -9.30
N LEU A 259 -4.39 -33.02 -9.98
CA LEU A 259 -4.50 -31.69 -9.37
C LEU A 259 -5.91 -31.38 -8.86
N GLN A 260 -6.89 -32.26 -9.08
CA GLN A 260 -8.23 -32.16 -8.48
C GLN A 260 -8.28 -32.72 -7.05
N GLN A 261 -7.23 -33.43 -6.62
CA GLN A 261 -7.14 -33.97 -5.28
C GLN A 261 -6.78 -32.84 -4.29
N PRO A 262 -7.39 -32.78 -3.10
CA PRO A 262 -6.98 -31.81 -2.09
C PRO A 262 -5.53 -32.01 -1.65
N GLY A 263 -4.81 -30.92 -1.44
CA GLY A 263 -3.42 -30.98 -1.03
C GLY A 263 -2.61 -29.75 -1.36
N VAL A 264 -1.34 -29.80 -1.03
CA VAL A 264 -0.37 -28.73 -1.24
C VAL A 264 0.54 -29.13 -2.39
N TYR A 265 0.67 -28.24 -3.36
CA TYR A 265 1.33 -28.50 -4.62
C TYR A 265 2.38 -27.43 -4.91
N VAL A 266 3.45 -27.86 -5.59
CA VAL A 266 4.48 -26.96 -6.12
C VAL A 266 4.47 -27.10 -7.63
N ALA A 267 4.39 -25.98 -8.34
CA ALA A 267 4.63 -25.93 -9.77
C ALA A 267 6.02 -25.34 -10.02
N VAL A 268 6.81 -26.01 -10.87
CA VAL A 268 8.17 -25.58 -11.26
C VAL A 268 8.21 -25.45 -12.77
N MET A 269 8.56 -24.26 -13.27
CA MET A 269 8.73 -24.00 -14.70
C MET A 269 10.14 -24.38 -15.15
N ASN A 270 10.24 -25.10 -16.24
CA ASN A 270 11.48 -25.33 -16.98
C ASN A 270 11.33 -24.68 -18.37
N PRO A 271 11.98 -23.54 -18.64
CA PRO A 271 11.95 -22.97 -19.98
C PRO A 271 12.72 -23.87 -20.96
N ALA A 272 12.04 -24.35 -22.00
CA ALA A 272 12.64 -25.17 -23.04
C ALA A 272 13.76 -24.39 -23.76
N GLY A 273 14.93 -25.00 -23.94
CA GLY A 273 16.05 -24.40 -24.69
C GLY A 273 16.91 -23.38 -23.92
N HIS A 274 16.56 -23.03 -22.68
CA HIS A 274 17.33 -22.10 -21.85
C HIS A 274 17.68 -22.72 -20.49
N TYR A 275 18.97 -23.03 -20.29
CA TYR A 275 19.47 -23.46 -18.98
C TYR A 275 19.65 -22.23 -18.08
N SER A 276 18.68 -21.97 -17.22
CA SER A 276 18.77 -20.96 -16.15
C SER A 276 19.33 -21.61 -14.87
N TYR A 277 20.07 -20.83 -14.07
CA TYR A 277 20.54 -21.25 -12.75
C TYR A 277 19.43 -21.27 -11.68
N SER A 278 18.25 -20.74 -12.01
CA SER A 278 17.07 -20.78 -11.16
C SER A 278 15.80 -20.92 -11.99
N ASN A 279 14.88 -21.76 -11.52
CA ASN A 279 13.60 -22.04 -12.15
C ASN A 279 12.49 -21.32 -11.40
N ALA A 280 11.58 -20.66 -12.12
CA ALA A 280 10.42 -20.04 -11.50
C ALA A 280 9.56 -21.13 -10.86
N ALA A 281 9.19 -20.92 -9.59
CA ALA A 281 8.42 -21.90 -8.84
C ALA A 281 7.36 -21.20 -7.98
N THR A 282 6.24 -21.87 -7.77
CA THR A 282 5.13 -21.36 -6.96
C THR A 282 4.48 -22.47 -6.15
N LEU A 283 4.07 -22.13 -4.93
CA LEU A 283 3.35 -23.03 -4.02
C LEU A 283 1.87 -22.71 -4.05
N PHE A 284 1.01 -23.69 -4.32
CA PHE A 284 -0.43 -23.49 -4.26
C PHE A 284 -1.10 -24.61 -3.49
N THR A 285 -2.23 -24.28 -2.87
CA THR A 285 -2.97 -25.23 -2.03
C THR A 285 -4.37 -25.37 -2.58
N LEU A 286 -4.82 -26.61 -2.80
CA LEU A 286 -6.21 -26.93 -3.10
C LEU A 286 -6.91 -27.41 -1.83
N SER A 287 -7.75 -26.54 -1.28
CA SER A 287 -8.48 -26.78 -0.05
C SER A 287 -9.74 -25.92 -0.04
N ASP A 288 -10.81 -26.40 0.62
CA ASP A 288 -11.97 -25.57 0.96
C ASP A 288 -11.83 -24.96 2.37
N ILE A 289 -10.80 -25.31 3.13
CA ILE A 289 -10.61 -24.78 4.48
C ILE A 289 -10.00 -23.38 4.39
N GLY A 290 -10.76 -22.36 4.77
CA GLY A 290 -10.26 -21.03 5.11
C GLY A 290 -9.87 -20.97 6.58
N VAL A 291 -8.77 -20.29 6.89
CA VAL A 291 -8.28 -20.10 8.26
C VAL A 291 -8.04 -18.61 8.48
N SER A 292 -8.60 -18.07 9.57
CA SER A 292 -8.25 -16.76 10.11
C SER A 292 -7.80 -16.92 11.55
N ALA A 293 -6.88 -16.06 12.00
CA ALA A 293 -6.32 -16.17 13.35
C ALA A 293 -6.13 -14.78 13.99
N HIS A 294 -6.45 -14.69 15.27
CA HIS A 294 -6.32 -13.49 16.09
C HIS A 294 -5.42 -13.81 17.29
N ARG A 295 -4.33 -13.06 17.45
CA ARG A 295 -3.37 -13.26 18.54
C ARG A 295 -3.62 -12.26 19.66
N TYR A 296 -3.74 -12.76 20.88
CA TYR A 296 -3.95 -11.99 22.10
C TYR A 296 -2.87 -12.34 23.12
N HIS A 297 -1.76 -11.60 23.16
CA HIS A 297 -0.65 -11.84 24.10
C HIS A 297 -0.14 -13.29 24.13
N ASN A 298 -0.69 -14.13 25.01
CA ASN A 298 -0.36 -15.56 25.19
C ASN A 298 -1.42 -16.53 24.61
N ARG A 299 -2.46 -16.02 23.94
CA ARG A 299 -3.56 -16.80 23.35
C ARG A 299 -3.61 -16.57 21.83
N LEU A 300 -3.99 -17.61 21.11
CA LEU A 300 -4.27 -17.58 19.68
C LEU A 300 -5.66 -18.17 19.44
N ASP A 301 -6.57 -17.34 18.94
CA ASP A 301 -7.89 -17.76 18.50
C ASP A 301 -7.90 -17.97 17.00
N VAL A 302 -8.22 -19.19 16.58
CA VAL A 302 -8.25 -19.60 15.18
C VAL A 302 -9.68 -19.92 14.79
N PHE A 303 -10.12 -19.41 13.64
CA PHE A 303 -11.43 -19.68 13.07
C PHE A 303 -11.27 -20.39 11.74
N THR A 304 -11.97 -21.50 11.59
CA THR A 304 -11.97 -22.34 10.38
C THR A 304 -13.33 -22.29 9.69
N GLN A 305 -13.32 -21.98 8.40
CA GLN A 305 -14.53 -21.75 7.61
C GLN A 305 -14.39 -22.36 6.20
N SER A 306 -15.50 -22.64 5.53
CA SER A 306 -15.51 -23.02 4.11
C SER A 306 -15.19 -21.81 3.23
N LEU A 307 -14.32 -21.97 2.23
CA LEU A 307 -14.05 -20.94 1.23
C LEU A 307 -15.18 -20.83 0.20
N GLU A 308 -15.94 -21.91 -0.02
CA GLU A 308 -17.08 -21.93 -0.93
C GLU A 308 -18.23 -21.03 -0.46
N ASN A 309 -18.55 -21.06 0.84
CA ASN A 309 -19.75 -20.39 1.37
C ASN A 309 -19.53 -19.56 2.65
N GLY A 310 -18.32 -19.55 3.21
CA GLY A 310 -17.99 -18.80 4.43
C GLY A 310 -18.51 -19.41 5.73
N ALA A 311 -19.20 -20.56 5.70
CA ALA A 311 -19.75 -21.18 6.90
C ALA A 311 -18.66 -21.78 7.80
N ALA A 312 -18.85 -21.71 9.11
CA ALA A 312 -17.97 -22.34 10.09
C ALA A 312 -17.84 -23.85 9.85
N GLN A 313 -16.62 -24.37 9.93
CA GLN A 313 -16.34 -25.80 9.77
C GLN A 313 -15.80 -26.42 11.05
N SER A 314 -16.49 -27.46 11.52
CA SER A 314 -16.16 -28.18 12.76
C SER A 314 -15.29 -29.42 12.52
N GLY A 315 -14.58 -29.85 13.56
CA GLY A 315 -13.75 -31.06 13.55
C GLY A 315 -12.49 -30.97 12.71
N ILE A 316 -12.05 -29.76 12.35
CA ILE A 316 -10.78 -29.52 11.65
C ILE A 316 -9.64 -29.62 12.66
N ASP A 317 -8.63 -30.43 12.33
CA ASP A 317 -7.40 -30.55 13.12
C ASP A 317 -6.51 -29.34 12.86
N VAL A 318 -6.34 -28.48 13.86
CA VAL A 318 -5.49 -27.28 13.80
C VAL A 318 -4.24 -27.51 14.64
N GLN A 319 -3.08 -27.35 14.01
CA GLN A 319 -1.76 -27.50 14.64
C GLN A 319 -0.97 -26.21 14.55
N LEU A 320 -0.39 -25.79 15.67
CA LEU A 320 0.58 -24.71 15.75
C LEU A 320 1.98 -25.28 15.66
N LEU A 321 2.75 -24.83 14.69
CA LEU A 321 4.09 -25.35 14.42
C LEU A 321 5.15 -24.27 14.63
N ASN A 322 6.34 -24.67 15.07
CA ASN A 322 7.49 -23.79 15.11
C ASN A 322 8.17 -23.67 13.73
N ALA A 323 9.21 -22.84 13.65
CA ALA A 323 9.96 -22.62 12.41
C ALA A 323 10.65 -23.87 11.85
N LYS A 324 10.77 -24.97 12.61
CA LYS A 324 11.33 -26.26 12.17
C LYS A 324 10.25 -27.27 11.78
N GLY A 325 8.98 -26.87 11.80
CA GLY A 325 7.84 -27.74 11.52
C GLY A 325 7.45 -28.68 12.66
N GLN A 326 7.93 -28.44 13.88
CA GLN A 326 7.57 -29.23 15.06
C GLN A 326 6.26 -28.71 15.68
N THR A 327 5.37 -29.61 16.09
CA THR A 327 4.10 -29.26 16.74
C THR A 327 4.33 -28.71 18.14
N LEU A 328 3.86 -27.48 18.38
CA LEU A 328 3.85 -26.80 19.67
C LEU A 328 2.53 -27.01 20.42
N ALA A 329 1.42 -26.93 19.69
CA ALA A 329 0.07 -27.14 20.22
C ALA A 329 -0.85 -27.67 19.12
N GLU A 330 -1.91 -28.38 19.51
CA GLU A 330 -2.92 -28.89 18.60
C GLU A 330 -4.30 -28.94 19.26
N ALA A 331 -5.35 -28.71 18.47
CA ALA A 331 -6.73 -28.82 18.89
C ALA A 331 -7.68 -28.99 17.69
N LYS A 332 -8.90 -29.47 17.94
CA LYS A 332 -9.95 -29.58 16.94
C LYS A 332 -10.90 -28.40 17.00
N SER A 333 -11.37 -27.93 15.84
CA SER A 333 -12.40 -26.88 15.77
C SER A 333 -13.74 -27.35 16.31
N ASP A 334 -14.41 -26.47 17.05
CA ASP A 334 -15.73 -26.71 17.62
C ASP A 334 -16.85 -26.51 16.58
N SER A 335 -18.12 -26.54 17.02
CA SER A 335 -19.29 -26.33 16.15
C SER A 335 -19.35 -24.95 15.50
N GLN A 336 -18.65 -23.96 16.05
CA GLN A 336 -18.52 -22.61 15.52
C GLN A 336 -17.25 -22.44 14.68
N GLY A 337 -16.50 -23.51 14.45
CA GLY A 337 -15.22 -23.47 13.75
C GLY A 337 -14.12 -22.79 14.56
N HIS A 338 -14.31 -22.62 15.88
CA HIS A 338 -13.35 -21.94 16.74
C HIS A 338 -12.37 -22.95 17.36
N VAL A 339 -11.11 -22.55 17.44
CA VAL A 339 -10.04 -23.22 18.16
C VAL A 339 -9.31 -22.19 19.01
N THR A 340 -9.10 -22.51 20.29
CA THR A 340 -8.23 -21.73 21.17
C THR A 340 -6.93 -22.48 21.42
N LEU A 341 -5.80 -21.86 21.10
CA LEU A 341 -4.45 -22.37 21.39
C LEU A 341 -3.72 -21.40 22.32
N GLN A 342 -2.78 -21.93 23.11
CA GLN A 342 -1.78 -21.07 23.75
C GLN A 342 -0.70 -20.73 22.72
N THR A 343 -0.39 -19.43 22.58
CA THR A 343 0.66 -19.00 21.65
C THR A 343 2.03 -19.11 22.32
N ASP A 344 3.03 -19.44 21.51
CA ASP A 344 4.43 -19.48 21.91
C ASP A 344 5.22 -18.41 21.12
N LYS A 345 6.39 -18.01 21.60
CA LYS A 345 7.29 -17.10 20.85
C LYS A 345 7.89 -17.78 19.62
N GLU A 346 8.00 -19.11 19.63
CA GLU A 346 8.51 -19.91 18.52
C GLU A 346 7.44 -20.22 17.45
N ALA A 347 6.19 -19.81 17.68
CA ALA A 347 5.07 -20.02 16.75
C ALA A 347 5.36 -19.40 15.38
N ALA A 348 5.33 -20.23 14.34
CA ALA A 348 5.65 -19.83 12.97
C ALA A 348 4.51 -20.12 11.99
N LEU A 349 3.86 -21.27 12.09
CA LEU A 349 2.86 -21.71 11.10
C LEU A 349 1.63 -22.29 11.80
N LEU A 350 0.46 -22.08 11.21
CA LEU A 350 -0.75 -22.86 11.49
C LEU A 350 -1.03 -23.81 10.34
N LEU A 351 -1.36 -25.04 10.68
CA LEU A 351 -1.75 -26.08 9.74
C LEU A 351 -3.14 -26.59 10.10
N ALA A 352 -4.10 -26.43 9.19
CA ALA A 352 -5.47 -26.90 9.34
C ALA A 352 -5.73 -28.08 8.40
N ARG A 353 -6.23 -29.20 8.91
CA ARG A 353 -6.44 -30.44 8.14
C ARG A 353 -7.79 -31.10 8.42
N LYS A 354 -8.45 -31.55 7.36
CA LYS A 354 -9.63 -32.42 7.43
C LYS A 354 -9.81 -33.18 6.12
N GLU A 355 -10.00 -34.50 6.19
CA GLU A 355 -10.35 -35.33 5.02
C GLU A 355 -9.45 -35.12 3.78
N GLY A 356 -8.14 -34.94 4.01
CA GLY A 356 -7.14 -34.71 2.95
C GLY A 356 -7.01 -33.25 2.52
N GLN A 357 -7.98 -32.39 2.84
CA GLN A 357 -7.84 -30.94 2.70
C GLN A 357 -6.83 -30.41 3.71
N THR A 358 -6.00 -29.49 3.25
CA THR A 358 -4.93 -28.91 4.06
C THR A 358 -4.83 -27.43 3.75
N THR A 359 -4.77 -26.58 4.78
CA THR A 359 -4.55 -25.14 4.62
C THR A 359 -3.46 -24.69 5.56
N LEU A 360 -2.63 -23.76 5.09
CA LEU A 360 -1.52 -23.20 5.84
C LEU A 360 -1.72 -21.70 6.04
N LEU A 361 -1.37 -21.22 7.23
CA LEU A 361 -1.29 -19.80 7.53
C LEU A 361 0.06 -19.50 8.18
N ASP A 362 0.87 -18.69 7.52
CA ASP A 362 2.17 -18.25 8.04
C ASP A 362 1.97 -17.09 9.04
N LEU A 363 2.37 -17.33 10.29
CA LEU A 363 2.27 -16.39 11.38
C LEU A 363 3.47 -15.43 11.48
N LYS A 364 4.50 -15.62 10.64
CA LYS A 364 5.65 -14.72 10.51
C LYS A 364 5.40 -13.60 9.50
N LEU A 365 4.46 -13.78 8.58
CA LEU A 365 4.02 -12.69 7.71
C LEU A 365 3.44 -11.56 8.56
N PRO A 366 3.59 -10.30 8.13
CA PRO A 366 2.94 -9.18 8.80
C PRO A 366 1.44 -9.45 8.94
N ALA A 367 0.88 -9.09 10.10
CA ALA A 367 -0.56 -9.08 10.28
C ALA A 367 -1.21 -8.12 9.27
N LEU A 368 -2.51 -8.30 9.01
CA LEU A 368 -3.27 -7.38 8.17
C LEU A 368 -3.11 -5.95 8.68
N ASP A 369 -2.80 -5.02 7.77
CA ASP A 369 -2.70 -3.61 8.10
C ASP A 369 -4.07 -3.05 8.50
N LEU A 370 -4.12 -2.44 9.68
CA LEU A 370 -5.31 -1.84 10.26
C LEU A 370 -5.16 -0.31 10.40
N ALA A 371 -4.21 0.32 9.72
CA ALA A 371 -3.94 1.76 9.81
C ALA A 371 -5.15 2.64 9.41
N GLU A 372 -6.06 2.14 8.59
CA GLU A 372 -7.31 2.82 8.23
C GLU A 372 -8.34 2.84 9.38
N PHE A 373 -8.16 1.99 10.40
CA PHE A 373 -9.04 1.89 11.56
C PHE A 373 -8.46 2.64 12.77
N SER A 374 -9.34 3.23 13.57
CA SER A 374 -8.95 3.88 14.84
C SER A 374 -8.67 2.84 15.93
N ILE A 375 -7.51 2.18 15.85
CA ILE A 375 -7.04 1.17 16.81
C ILE A 375 -5.91 1.68 17.72
N ALA A 376 -5.46 2.92 17.54
CA ALA A 376 -4.44 3.53 18.38
C ALA A 376 -4.94 3.72 19.81
N GLY A 377 -4.05 3.53 20.78
CA GLY A 377 -4.37 3.69 22.20
C GLY A 377 -3.25 3.19 23.10
N ALA A 378 -3.42 3.37 24.41
CA ALA A 378 -2.52 2.77 25.38
C ALA A 378 -2.53 1.24 25.24
N PRO A 379 -1.37 0.56 25.37
CA PRO A 379 -1.34 -0.90 25.36
C PRO A 379 -2.31 -1.46 26.41
N GLY A 380 -3.07 -2.49 26.04
CA GLY A 380 -4.12 -3.12 26.86
C GLY A 380 -3.58 -3.94 28.02
N PHE A 381 -2.86 -3.27 28.93
CA PHE A 381 -2.26 -3.87 30.11
C PHE A 381 -3.33 -4.43 31.07
N SER A 382 -3.08 -5.63 31.61
CA SER A 382 -3.97 -6.22 32.64
C SER A 382 -4.05 -5.36 33.92
N LYS A 383 -2.95 -4.67 34.26
CA LYS A 383 -2.85 -3.69 35.34
C LYS A 383 -2.39 -2.35 34.78
N GLN A 384 -3.12 -1.30 35.03
CA GLN A 384 -2.78 0.05 34.58
C GLN A 384 -1.91 0.74 35.65
N PHE A 385 -0.69 1.10 35.27
CA PHE A 385 0.23 1.87 36.12
C PHE A 385 0.38 3.27 35.53
N PHE A 386 -0.51 4.18 35.93
CA PHE A 386 -0.56 5.53 35.42
C PHE A 386 0.57 6.36 36.05
N MET A 387 1.57 6.71 35.26
CA MET A 387 2.74 7.48 35.66
C MET A 387 2.59 8.95 35.23
N PHE A 388 2.84 9.88 36.14
CA PHE A 388 2.74 11.31 35.86
C PHE A 388 3.70 12.13 36.73
N GLY A 389 4.24 13.19 36.15
CA GLY A 389 5.12 14.16 36.83
C GLY A 389 4.60 15.59 36.68
N PRO A 390 5.21 16.56 37.38
CA PRO A 390 4.88 17.97 37.21
C PRO A 390 5.35 18.54 35.86
N ARG A 391 6.33 17.89 35.23
CA ARG A 391 6.94 18.22 33.93
C ARG A 391 7.73 17.02 33.40
N ASP A 392 8.04 17.08 32.12
CA ASP A 392 8.80 16.11 31.33
C ASP A 392 10.18 16.66 30.87
N LEU A 393 10.59 17.85 31.31
CA LEU A 393 11.87 18.47 30.95
C LEU A 393 12.64 18.91 32.21
N TYR A 394 13.89 18.46 32.34
CA TYR A 394 14.77 18.69 33.48
C TYR A 394 16.17 19.12 33.03
N ARG A 395 16.92 19.73 33.95
CA ARG A 395 18.34 20.03 33.77
C ARG A 395 19.22 19.06 34.58
N PRO A 396 20.48 18.85 34.15
CA PRO A 396 21.48 18.25 35.02
C PRO A 396 21.53 18.95 36.39
N GLY A 397 21.60 18.19 37.48
CA GLY A 397 21.55 18.71 38.85
C GLY A 397 20.14 18.91 39.44
N GLU A 398 19.06 18.82 38.64
CA GLU A 398 17.69 18.90 39.16
C GLU A 398 17.19 17.57 39.73
N THR A 399 16.16 17.61 40.57
CA THR A 399 15.48 16.40 41.07
C THR A 399 14.26 16.09 40.22
N VAL A 400 14.23 14.91 39.60
CA VAL A 400 13.09 14.35 38.90
C VAL A 400 12.05 13.88 39.91
N ILE A 401 10.79 14.24 39.69
CA ILE A 401 9.65 13.85 40.53
C ILE A 401 8.67 13.05 39.69
N LEU A 402 8.44 11.80 40.08
CA LEU A 402 7.47 10.89 39.46
C LEU A 402 6.42 10.46 40.49
N ASN A 403 5.16 10.54 40.11
CA ASN A 403 4.03 9.96 40.84
C ASN A 403 3.38 8.87 40.01
N ALA A 404 2.76 7.89 40.65
CA ALA A 404 1.99 6.89 39.93
C ALA A 404 0.80 6.31 40.70
N LEU A 405 -0.18 5.79 39.97
CA LEU A 405 -1.35 5.10 40.48
C LEU A 405 -1.49 3.73 39.81
N LEU A 406 -1.65 2.68 40.62
CA LEU A 406 -1.91 1.32 40.13
C LEU A 406 -3.40 1.00 40.20
N ARG A 407 -3.98 0.57 39.08
CA ARG A 407 -5.38 0.16 38.94
C ARG A 407 -5.50 -1.12 38.11
N ASP A 408 -6.66 -1.79 38.20
CA ASP A 408 -6.98 -2.86 37.26
C ASP A 408 -7.32 -2.30 35.86
N SER A 409 -7.68 -3.18 34.93
CA SER A 409 -8.06 -2.80 33.56
C SER A 409 -9.30 -1.91 33.47
N ASP A 410 -10.14 -1.86 34.52
CA ASP A 410 -11.39 -1.08 34.61
C ASP A 410 -11.22 0.15 35.52
N GLY A 411 -9.98 0.51 35.88
CA GLY A 411 -9.68 1.68 36.71
C GLY A 411 -10.00 1.50 38.21
N LYS A 412 -10.33 0.29 38.67
CA LYS A 412 -10.64 0.02 40.08
C LYS A 412 -9.37 -0.17 40.92
N PRO A 413 -9.43 0.12 42.24
CA PRO A 413 -8.32 -0.15 43.14
C PRO A 413 -7.94 -1.63 43.16
N LEU A 414 -6.64 -1.90 43.23
CA LEU A 414 -6.07 -3.23 43.46
C LEU A 414 -5.47 -3.32 44.87
N ALA A 415 -5.21 -4.54 45.33
CA ALA A 415 -4.40 -4.75 46.53
C ALA A 415 -3.03 -4.08 46.36
N GLU A 416 -2.55 -3.42 47.42
CA GLU A 416 -1.25 -2.74 47.39
C GLU A 416 -0.13 -3.75 47.11
N GLN A 417 0.69 -3.46 46.11
CA GLN A 417 1.83 -4.28 45.72
C GLN A 417 3.05 -3.41 45.40
N PRO A 418 4.27 -3.88 45.67
CA PRO A 418 5.47 -3.17 45.25
C PRO A 418 5.61 -3.16 43.72
N VAL A 419 6.16 -2.08 43.18
CA VAL A 419 6.45 -1.91 41.74
C VAL A 419 7.94 -1.61 41.58
N LYS A 420 8.62 -2.35 40.70
CA LYS A 420 10.03 -2.10 40.40
C LYS A 420 10.12 -0.91 39.45
N LEU A 421 10.86 0.13 39.84
CA LEU A 421 11.17 1.29 39.01
C LEU A 421 12.65 1.29 38.65
N GLU A 422 12.96 1.54 37.39
CA GLU A 422 14.32 1.62 36.85
C GLU A 422 14.51 2.97 36.14
N VAL A 423 15.54 3.71 36.50
CA VAL A 423 15.95 4.94 35.80
C VAL A 423 16.91 4.54 34.69
N VAL A 424 16.54 4.84 33.45
CA VAL A 424 17.27 4.45 32.25
C VAL A 424 17.83 5.70 31.57
N GLN A 425 19.12 5.64 31.28
CA GLN A 425 19.86 6.67 30.56
C GLN A 425 19.56 6.67 29.06
N PRO A 426 19.94 7.74 28.33
CA PRO A 426 19.79 7.80 26.88
C PRO A 426 20.53 6.69 26.12
N ASP A 427 21.60 6.14 26.71
CA ASP A 427 22.36 5.00 26.15
C ASP A 427 21.74 3.63 26.47
N GLY A 428 20.60 3.61 27.17
CA GLY A 428 19.89 2.40 27.59
C GLY A 428 20.39 1.78 28.90
N GLN A 429 21.41 2.34 29.55
CA GLN A 429 21.90 1.83 30.82
C GLN A 429 20.95 2.12 31.97
N VAL A 430 20.70 1.11 32.81
CA VAL A 430 19.94 1.27 34.06
C VAL A 430 20.89 1.76 35.14
N ILE A 431 20.72 3.00 35.58
CA ILE A 431 21.60 3.60 36.61
C ILE A 431 21.04 3.51 38.02
N ARG A 432 19.73 3.28 38.15
CA ARG A 432 19.10 3.07 39.46
C ARG A 432 17.93 2.12 39.32
N SER A 433 17.82 1.18 40.25
CA SER A 433 16.66 0.32 40.41
C SER A 433 16.14 0.40 41.84
N VAL A 434 14.83 0.53 42.01
CA VAL A 434 14.19 0.61 43.33
C VAL A 434 12.88 -0.16 43.34
N MET A 435 12.54 -0.72 44.49
CA MET A 435 11.22 -1.30 44.74
C MET A 435 10.32 -0.25 45.39
N SER A 436 9.49 0.43 44.59
CA SER A 436 8.57 1.46 45.06
C SER A 436 7.35 0.83 45.73
N LYS A 437 6.94 1.38 46.87
CA LYS A 437 5.76 0.97 47.62
C LYS A 437 4.74 2.11 47.64
N PRO A 438 3.44 1.82 47.53
CA PRO A 438 2.43 2.86 47.65
C PRO A 438 2.33 3.35 49.10
N VAL A 439 2.01 4.63 49.26
CA VAL A 439 1.59 5.24 50.53
C VAL A 439 0.20 5.80 50.29
N ASN A 440 -0.81 5.27 51.01
CA ASN A 440 -2.22 5.61 50.79
C ASN A 440 -2.65 5.44 49.31
N GLY A 441 -2.21 4.36 48.66
CA GLY A 441 -2.50 4.09 47.25
C GLY A 441 -1.77 4.97 46.21
N LEU A 442 -0.84 5.85 46.63
CA LEU A 442 -0.01 6.68 45.74
C LEU A 442 1.44 6.20 45.75
N TYR A 443 2.01 5.97 44.57
CA TYR A 443 3.44 5.71 44.41
C TYR A 443 4.15 7.04 44.17
N GLN A 444 5.26 7.29 44.87
CA GLN A 444 6.08 8.46 44.68
C GLN A 444 7.55 8.06 44.56
N PHE A 445 8.24 8.67 43.60
CA PHE A 445 9.65 8.42 43.34
C PHE A 445 10.36 9.73 43.02
N THR A 446 11.52 9.94 43.64
CA THR A 446 12.38 11.09 43.40
C THR A 446 13.79 10.64 43.05
N TYR A 447 14.34 11.27 42.01
CA TYR A 447 15.66 10.97 41.50
C TYR A 447 16.47 12.26 41.32
N PRO A 448 17.51 12.51 42.14
CA PRO A 448 18.42 13.62 41.89
C PRO A 448 19.32 13.29 40.69
N LEU A 449 19.24 14.11 39.63
CA LEU A 449 20.18 14.03 38.51
C LEU A 449 21.52 14.59 38.95
N ASP A 450 22.61 13.91 38.58
CA ASP A 450 23.95 14.44 38.76
C ASP A 450 24.12 15.73 37.93
N SER A 451 24.98 16.65 38.40
CA SER A 451 25.29 17.88 37.66
C SER A 451 26.00 17.61 36.33
N GLY A 452 26.64 16.44 36.19
CA GLY A 452 27.25 15.94 34.96
C GLY A 452 26.41 14.86 34.26
N ALA A 453 25.11 14.76 34.54
CA ALA A 453 24.23 13.81 33.88
C ALA A 453 24.21 14.06 32.35
N ALA A 454 24.24 12.98 31.57
CA ALA A 454 24.15 13.06 30.12
C ALA A 454 22.83 13.71 29.68
N THR A 455 22.91 14.57 28.66
CA THR A 455 21.72 15.15 28.04
C THR A 455 21.06 14.17 27.07
N GLY A 456 19.78 14.35 26.80
CA GLY A 456 18.98 13.53 25.89
C GLY A 456 17.69 13.02 26.49
N MET A 457 17.11 12.00 25.84
CA MET A 457 15.88 11.34 26.28
C MET A 457 16.17 10.29 27.35
N TRP A 458 15.69 10.53 28.56
CA TRP A 458 15.71 9.57 29.66
C TRP A 458 14.32 8.96 29.83
N HIS A 459 14.24 7.80 30.48
CA HIS A 459 12.96 7.22 30.84
C HIS A 459 13.00 6.48 32.17
N ILE A 460 11.85 6.47 32.87
CA ILE A 460 11.64 5.62 34.04
C ILE A 460 10.79 4.42 33.60
N ARG A 461 11.36 3.23 33.73
CA ARG A 461 10.70 1.97 33.43
C ARG A 461 10.07 1.37 34.69
N ALA A 462 8.80 1.05 34.64
CA ALA A 462 8.06 0.40 35.71
C ALA A 462 7.68 -1.05 35.35
N SER A 463 7.90 -1.98 36.28
CA SER A 463 7.47 -3.38 36.18
C SER A 463 6.53 -3.74 37.31
N THR A 464 5.31 -4.16 36.94
CA THR A 464 4.25 -4.54 37.89
C THR A 464 4.19 -6.05 38.18
N GLY A 465 5.16 -6.80 37.64
CA GLY A 465 5.27 -8.27 37.79
C GLY A 465 4.65 -9.07 36.64
N ASP A 466 4.19 -8.43 35.58
CA ASP A 466 3.58 -9.04 34.39
C ASP A 466 4.51 -9.10 33.17
N ASN A 467 5.82 -8.85 33.37
CA ASN A 467 6.86 -8.84 32.34
C ASN A 467 6.61 -7.88 31.17
N GLN A 468 5.76 -6.87 31.37
CA GLN A 468 5.52 -5.80 30.40
C GLN A 468 5.99 -4.48 31.02
N PRO A 469 7.04 -3.83 30.50
CA PRO A 469 7.46 -2.54 31.05
C PRO A 469 6.44 -1.44 30.70
N ARG A 470 6.20 -0.52 31.64
CA ARG A 470 5.59 0.79 31.34
C ARG A 470 6.70 1.82 31.37
N GLU A 471 6.71 2.75 30.43
CA GLU A 471 7.77 3.76 30.33
C GLU A 471 7.17 5.16 30.52
N TRP A 472 7.91 6.01 31.21
CA TRP A 472 7.63 7.43 31.36
C TRP A 472 8.87 8.20 30.93
N ASP A 473 8.74 8.88 29.80
CA ASP A 473 9.83 9.60 29.15
C ASP A 473 9.97 11.00 29.72
N PHE A 474 11.21 11.47 29.84
CA PHE A 474 11.52 12.84 30.20
C PHE A 474 12.87 13.26 29.58
N HIS A 475 12.95 14.50 29.15
CA HIS A 475 14.16 15.12 28.63
C HIS A 475 15.06 15.63 29.75
N VAL A 476 16.36 15.38 29.62
CA VAL A 476 17.39 16.06 30.39
C VAL A 476 18.21 16.89 29.42
N GLU A 477 18.10 18.20 29.50
CA GLU A 477 18.79 19.11 28.58
C GLU A 477 19.40 20.27 29.34
N ASP A 478 20.49 20.84 28.83
CA ASP A 478 20.97 22.13 29.30
C ASP A 478 20.15 23.25 28.62
N PHE A 479 18.94 23.44 29.14
CA PHE A 479 18.01 24.45 28.62
C PHE A 479 17.86 25.61 29.62
N MET A 480 17.79 26.83 29.09
CA MET A 480 17.25 27.94 29.86
C MET A 480 15.75 28.05 29.57
N PRO A 481 14.88 28.33 30.57
CA PRO A 481 13.48 28.57 30.30
C PRO A 481 13.28 29.64 29.23
N GLU A 482 12.32 29.43 28.33
CA GLU A 482 11.87 30.47 27.40
C GLU A 482 11.22 31.59 28.21
N ARG A 483 11.39 32.86 27.81
CA ARG A 483 10.76 34.02 28.47
C ARG A 483 9.73 34.72 27.59
N MET A 484 9.59 34.26 26.35
CA MET A 484 8.65 34.76 25.36
C MET A 484 7.83 33.60 24.79
N ALA A 485 6.59 33.90 24.41
CA ALA A 485 5.76 33.06 23.58
C ALA A 485 5.79 33.58 22.14
N LEU A 486 5.89 32.67 21.18
CA LEU A 486 5.75 32.93 19.75
C LEU A 486 4.65 32.03 19.22
N ASN A 487 3.65 32.62 18.57
CA ASN A 487 2.60 31.91 17.84
C ASN A 487 2.70 32.28 16.36
N LEU A 488 2.68 31.25 15.51
CA LEU A 488 2.67 31.37 14.06
C LEU A 488 1.38 30.72 13.55
N THR A 489 0.57 31.48 12.84
CA THR A 489 -0.77 31.04 12.40
C THR A 489 -0.80 30.97 10.87
N PRO A 490 -1.08 29.80 10.27
CA PRO A 490 -1.24 29.68 8.82
C PRO A 490 -2.61 30.24 8.37
N GLN A 491 -2.82 30.35 7.06
CA GLN A 491 -4.14 30.60 6.48
C GLN A 491 -5.06 29.40 6.68
N ALA A 492 -6.38 29.64 6.67
CA ALA A 492 -7.38 28.58 6.74
C ALA A 492 -7.45 27.82 5.41
N ALA A 493 -7.63 26.50 5.50
CA ALA A 493 -7.64 25.56 4.37
C ALA A 493 -6.30 25.51 3.58
N PRO A 494 -6.10 24.48 2.74
CA PRO A 494 -5.05 24.54 1.74
C PRO A 494 -5.27 25.74 0.80
N VAL A 495 -4.21 26.48 0.51
CA VAL A 495 -4.28 27.60 -0.43
C VAL A 495 -4.14 27.10 -1.87
N ALA A 496 -4.71 27.85 -2.82
CA ALA A 496 -4.55 27.58 -4.24
C ALA A 496 -3.11 27.93 -4.70
N PRO A 497 -2.61 27.34 -5.81
CA PRO A 497 -1.23 27.56 -6.25
C PRO A 497 -0.93 29.00 -6.68
N ASP A 498 -1.93 29.75 -7.12
CA ASP A 498 -1.81 31.15 -7.55
C ASP A 498 -1.91 32.14 -6.38
N ALA A 499 -2.32 31.69 -5.20
CA ALA A 499 -2.43 32.52 -4.01
C ALA A 499 -1.09 32.70 -3.30
N ASP A 500 -0.88 33.90 -2.76
CA ASP A 500 0.22 34.19 -1.87
C ASP A 500 0.03 33.47 -0.52
N VAL A 501 1.15 33.04 0.06
CA VAL A 501 1.17 32.39 1.37
C VAL A 501 1.49 33.41 2.44
N THR A 502 0.62 33.48 3.45
CA THR A 502 0.71 34.43 4.55
C THR A 502 0.66 33.70 5.90
N PHE A 503 1.54 34.10 6.81
CA PHE A 503 1.55 33.65 8.20
C PHE A 503 1.34 34.84 9.14
N GLY A 504 0.34 34.72 10.02
CA GLY A 504 0.18 35.65 11.14
C GLY A 504 1.20 35.36 12.24
N VAL A 505 1.84 36.40 12.77
CA VAL A 505 2.81 36.29 13.85
C VAL A 505 2.31 37.04 15.08
N SER A 506 2.35 36.37 16.24
CA SER A 506 2.07 37.00 17.53
C SER A 506 3.14 36.62 18.55
N GLY A 507 3.75 37.63 19.16
CA GLY A 507 4.79 37.50 20.16
C GLY A 507 4.44 38.22 21.45
N ALA A 508 4.70 37.58 22.59
CA ALA A 508 4.50 38.18 23.91
C ALA A 508 5.56 37.68 24.90
N TYR A 509 5.87 38.47 25.92
CA TYR A 509 6.63 37.99 27.08
C TYR A 509 5.71 37.18 28.00
N LEU A 510 6.24 36.12 28.62
CA LEU A 510 5.46 35.23 29.49
C LEU A 510 4.94 35.92 30.77
N TYR A 511 5.45 37.11 31.11
CA TYR A 511 4.91 37.94 32.20
C TYR A 511 3.75 38.86 31.76
N GLY A 512 3.32 38.77 30.50
CA GLY A 512 2.07 39.40 29.99
C GLY A 512 2.24 40.66 29.14
N ALA A 513 3.46 41.13 28.87
CA ALA A 513 3.68 42.28 27.97
C ALA A 513 3.78 41.84 26.49
N PRO A 514 3.34 42.67 25.52
CA PRO A 514 3.57 42.40 24.10
C PRO A 514 5.07 42.42 23.76
N ALA A 515 5.49 41.63 22.77
CA ALA A 515 6.86 41.63 22.24
C ALA A 515 7.10 42.83 21.29
N SER A 516 6.74 44.03 21.75
CA SER A 516 6.80 45.26 20.97
C SER A 516 8.23 45.62 20.58
N GLY A 517 8.49 45.81 19.28
CA GLY A 517 9.81 46.17 18.78
C GLY A 517 10.82 45.02 18.79
N ASN A 518 10.43 43.81 19.20
CA ASN A 518 11.29 42.63 19.09
C ASN A 518 11.47 42.23 17.62
N GLN A 519 12.67 41.73 17.32
CA GLN A 519 13.02 41.24 15.98
C GLN A 519 12.56 39.79 15.80
N LEU A 520 11.91 39.50 14.68
CA LEU A 520 11.64 38.16 14.21
C LEU A 520 12.57 37.87 13.02
N GLN A 521 13.28 36.75 13.07
CA GLN A 521 14.13 36.24 11.98
C GLN A 521 13.68 34.83 11.60
N GLY A 522 13.73 34.47 10.31
CA GLY A 522 13.29 33.15 9.90
C GLY A 522 13.68 32.78 8.48
N LYS A 523 13.28 31.57 8.09
CA LYS A 523 13.47 31.04 6.75
C LYS A 523 12.19 30.39 6.26
N LEU A 524 11.89 30.59 4.98
CA LEU A 524 10.81 29.92 4.28
C LEU A 524 11.36 28.79 3.42
N PHE A 525 10.65 27.67 3.42
CA PHE A 525 11.00 26.49 2.64
C PHE A 525 9.78 26.01 1.87
N LEU A 526 9.98 25.70 0.59
CA LEU A 526 8.99 24.96 -0.19
C LEU A 526 9.31 23.47 -0.10
N ARG A 527 8.32 22.64 0.24
CA ARG A 527 8.46 21.18 0.29
C ARG A 527 7.27 20.49 -0.38
N PRO A 528 7.44 19.27 -0.92
CA PRO A 528 6.32 18.43 -1.28
C PRO A 528 5.45 18.11 -0.06
N LEU A 529 4.14 18.02 -0.26
CA LEU A 529 3.19 17.54 0.74
C LEU A 529 2.68 16.16 0.31
N ARG A 530 3.55 15.14 0.45
CA ARG A 530 3.22 13.78 0.00
C ARG A 530 2.16 13.11 0.85
N ASP A 531 2.11 13.42 2.15
CA ASP A 531 1.08 12.96 3.09
C ASP A 531 -0.02 14.01 3.26
N ALA A 532 -0.61 14.47 2.15
CA ALA A 532 -1.56 15.58 2.13
C ALA A 532 -2.88 15.30 2.87
N VAL A 533 -3.28 14.02 2.98
CA VAL A 533 -4.55 13.60 3.56
C VAL A 533 -4.29 12.67 4.73
N ALA A 534 -4.24 13.24 5.94
CA ALA A 534 -3.97 12.48 7.18
C ALA A 534 -4.97 11.33 7.44
N ALA A 535 -6.19 11.43 6.90
CA ALA A 535 -7.21 10.38 7.00
C ALA A 535 -6.93 9.14 6.13
N LEU A 536 -5.94 9.19 5.23
CA LEU A 536 -5.54 8.09 4.35
C LEU A 536 -4.05 7.74 4.56
N PRO A 537 -3.67 7.13 5.72
CA PRO A 537 -2.28 6.80 5.99
C PRO A 537 -1.66 5.90 4.90
N GLY A 538 -0.42 6.20 4.53
CA GLY A 538 0.33 5.46 3.51
C GLY A 538 -0.01 5.80 2.06
N PHE A 539 -1.04 6.61 1.80
CA PHE A 539 -1.26 7.18 0.47
C PHE A 539 -0.32 8.36 0.24
N GLN A 540 0.36 8.35 -0.90
CA GLN A 540 1.22 9.44 -1.36
C GLN A 540 0.54 10.26 -2.46
N PHE A 541 0.68 11.57 -2.38
CA PHE A 541 0.13 12.53 -3.34
C PHE A 541 1.24 13.30 -4.07
N GLY A 542 0.95 13.75 -5.28
CA GLY A 542 1.87 14.49 -6.16
C GLY A 542 2.71 13.62 -7.08
N ASP A 543 3.41 14.25 -8.01
CA ASP A 543 4.40 13.62 -8.88
C ASP A 543 5.75 13.51 -8.15
N ILE A 544 6.43 12.37 -8.26
CA ILE A 544 7.77 12.16 -7.69
C ILE A 544 8.88 12.59 -8.66
N ALA A 545 8.56 12.67 -9.95
CA ALA A 545 9.48 13.10 -11.00
C ALA A 545 9.49 14.63 -11.18
N GLU A 546 8.54 15.35 -10.59
CA GLU A 546 8.50 16.81 -10.64
C GLU A 546 9.68 17.41 -9.83
N GLU A 547 10.53 18.14 -10.54
CA GLU A 547 11.73 18.74 -9.98
C GLU A 547 11.44 20.08 -9.28
N ASN A 548 12.42 20.60 -8.53
CA ASN A 548 12.37 21.92 -7.88
C ASN A 548 11.24 22.12 -6.84
N LEU A 549 10.64 21.03 -6.36
CA LEU A 549 9.63 21.03 -5.30
C LEU A 549 10.20 21.19 -3.87
N SER A 550 11.52 21.02 -3.73
CA SER A 550 12.24 21.22 -2.47
C SER A 550 13.29 22.31 -2.62
N ARG A 551 13.01 23.50 -2.11
CA ARG A 551 13.95 24.63 -2.15
C ARG A 551 13.76 25.56 -0.96
N SER A 552 14.76 26.38 -0.70
CA SER A 552 14.60 27.55 0.16
C SER A 552 13.93 28.65 -0.65
N LEU A 553 13.04 29.40 -0.01
CA LEU A 553 12.46 30.62 -0.54
C LEU A 553 13.26 31.80 0.04
N ASP A 554 12.60 32.70 0.76
CA ASP A 554 13.21 33.90 1.31
C ASP A 554 13.65 33.73 2.77
N GLU A 555 14.59 34.58 3.17
CA GLU A 555 14.86 34.86 4.58
C GLU A 555 13.88 35.93 5.07
N VAL A 556 13.37 35.73 6.27
CA VAL A 556 12.38 36.60 6.90
C VAL A 556 13.10 37.44 7.94
N GLN A 557 12.93 38.77 7.87
CA GLN A 557 13.33 39.67 8.94
C GLN A 557 12.28 40.77 9.09
N LEU A 558 11.65 40.85 10.26
CA LEU A 558 10.68 41.90 10.57
C LEU A 558 10.78 42.33 12.04
N THR A 559 10.23 43.51 12.33
CA THR A 559 10.06 44.01 13.70
C THR A 559 8.59 43.97 14.04
N LEU A 560 8.24 43.40 15.19
CA LEU A 560 6.85 43.34 15.64
C LEU A 560 6.33 44.72 16.05
N ASP A 561 5.05 44.96 15.78
CA ASP A 561 4.37 46.21 16.11
C ASP A 561 4.18 46.42 17.63
N GLU A 562 3.56 47.53 18.03
CA GLU A 562 3.33 47.85 19.45
C GLU A 562 2.48 46.81 20.21
N LYS A 563 1.71 45.98 19.49
CA LYS A 563 0.90 44.90 20.05
C LYS A 563 1.64 43.56 20.02
N GLY A 564 2.87 43.51 19.50
CA GLY A 564 3.63 42.28 19.35
C GLY A 564 3.17 41.45 18.14
N HIS A 565 2.55 42.06 17.13
CA HIS A 565 2.06 41.39 15.94
C HIS A 565 2.92 41.68 14.72
N GLY A 566 2.88 40.76 13.75
CA GLY A 566 3.52 40.89 12.45
C GLY A 566 2.91 39.92 11.45
N GLU A 567 3.32 40.06 10.19
CA GLU A 567 2.86 39.22 9.09
C GLU A 567 4.06 38.84 8.22
N VAL A 568 4.12 37.57 7.83
CA VAL A 568 5.13 37.04 6.91
C VAL A 568 4.41 36.55 5.66
N THR A 569 4.64 37.22 4.54
CA THR A 569 4.01 36.88 3.26
C THR A 569 5.06 36.57 2.22
N THR A 570 4.83 35.53 1.42
CA THR A 570 5.65 35.17 0.27
C THR A 570 4.75 34.96 -0.93
N SER A 571 5.09 35.59 -2.05
CA SER A 571 4.30 35.47 -3.27
C SER A 571 4.51 34.11 -3.92
N SER A 572 3.48 33.63 -4.61
CA SER A 572 3.57 32.31 -5.24
C SER A 572 4.72 32.24 -6.26
N GLN A 573 5.43 31.12 -6.24
CA GLN A 573 6.48 30.75 -7.22
C GLN A 573 6.26 29.32 -7.74
N TRP A 574 5.05 28.80 -7.58
CA TRP A 574 4.66 27.40 -7.81
C TRP A 574 3.31 27.30 -8.54
N GLN A 575 2.91 28.35 -9.27
CA GLN A 575 1.64 28.42 -9.99
C GLN A 575 1.47 27.28 -10.99
N ASP A 576 2.57 26.84 -11.60
CA ASP A 576 2.59 25.78 -12.60
C ASP A 576 2.69 24.37 -11.98
N SER A 577 2.79 24.24 -10.66
CA SER A 577 2.93 22.93 -10.03
C SER A 577 1.62 22.14 -10.12
N HIS A 578 1.75 20.84 -10.38
CA HIS A 578 0.63 19.90 -10.41
C HIS A 578 0.61 18.97 -9.19
N SER A 579 1.52 19.19 -8.25
CA SER A 579 1.65 18.42 -7.00
C SER A 579 1.20 19.24 -5.79
N PRO A 580 0.66 18.61 -4.73
CA PRO A 580 0.45 19.30 -3.46
C PRO A 580 1.79 19.64 -2.82
N LEU A 581 1.89 20.89 -2.34
CA LEU A 581 3.07 21.44 -1.73
C LEU A 581 2.74 21.95 -0.33
N GLN A 582 3.78 22.33 0.39
CA GLN A 582 3.66 23.08 1.63
C GLN A 582 4.78 24.11 1.72
N VAL A 583 4.42 25.29 2.21
CA VAL A 583 5.40 26.29 2.64
C VAL A 583 5.61 26.11 4.13
N VAL A 584 6.85 25.91 4.53
CA VAL A 584 7.27 25.76 5.92
C VAL A 584 7.96 27.06 6.35
N LEU A 585 7.37 27.76 7.31
CA LEU A 585 8.00 28.89 7.98
C LEU A 585 8.66 28.40 9.26
N GLN A 586 9.98 28.51 9.33
CA GLN A 586 10.75 28.38 10.56
C GLN A 586 11.17 29.76 11.03
N ALA A 587 10.56 30.27 12.10
CA ALA A 587 10.79 31.62 12.60
C ALA A 587 11.25 31.64 14.06
N SER A 588 12.08 32.61 14.38
CA SER A 588 12.75 32.81 15.66
C SER A 588 12.49 34.24 16.13
N LEU A 589 11.84 34.37 17.28
CA LEU A 589 11.59 35.66 17.93
C LEU A 589 12.74 35.96 18.90
N LEU A 590 13.47 37.06 18.68
CA LEU A 590 14.65 37.40 19.46
C LEU A 590 14.27 38.24 20.70
N GLU A 591 14.74 37.80 21.86
CA GLU A 591 14.82 38.63 23.08
C GLU A 591 15.80 39.80 22.88
N SER A 592 15.72 40.82 23.76
CA SER A 592 16.67 41.95 23.75
C SER A 592 18.14 41.51 23.92
N GLY A 593 18.38 40.36 24.55
CA GLY A 593 19.71 39.74 24.69
C GLY A 593 20.14 38.90 23.48
N GLY A 594 19.37 38.87 22.39
CA GLY A 594 19.67 38.13 21.16
C GLY A 594 19.26 36.65 21.17
N ARG A 595 18.70 36.15 22.28
CA ARG A 595 18.27 34.76 22.39
C ARG A 595 16.95 34.51 21.65
N PRO A 596 16.84 33.49 20.79
CA PRO A 596 15.61 33.22 20.04
C PRO A 596 14.63 32.28 20.76
N VAL A 597 13.34 32.46 20.51
CA VAL A 597 12.29 31.46 20.65
C VAL A 597 11.85 31.01 19.25
N THR A 598 12.17 29.77 18.89
CA THR A 598 11.93 29.25 17.54
C THR A 598 10.66 28.43 17.46
N ARG A 599 9.86 28.64 16.41
CA ARG A 599 8.67 27.86 16.08
C ARG A 599 8.63 27.58 14.59
N THR A 600 7.93 26.50 14.24
CA THR A 600 7.70 26.09 12.86
C THR A 600 6.21 25.99 12.59
N VAL A 601 5.76 26.47 11.44
CA VAL A 601 4.38 26.32 10.96
C VAL A 601 4.40 25.93 9.48
N GLN A 602 3.37 25.21 9.05
CA GLN A 602 3.23 24.72 7.68
C GLN A 602 1.93 25.24 7.08
N GLN A 603 2.01 25.72 5.83
CA GLN A 603 0.85 26.09 5.02
C GLN A 603 0.71 25.10 3.87
N PRO A 604 -0.32 24.23 3.87
CA PRO A 604 -0.63 23.38 2.72
C PRO A 604 -1.03 24.20 1.49
N ILE A 605 -0.58 23.76 0.32
CA ILE A 605 -0.94 24.29 -1.01
C ILE A 605 -1.47 23.12 -1.84
N TRP A 606 -2.69 23.22 -2.36
CA TRP A 606 -3.30 22.17 -3.17
C TRP A 606 -3.56 22.67 -4.60
N PRO A 607 -3.12 21.92 -5.63
CA PRO A 607 -3.33 22.31 -7.03
C PRO A 607 -4.79 22.16 -7.51
N ALA A 608 -5.62 21.42 -6.75
CA ALA A 608 -7.04 21.21 -7.03
C ALA A 608 -7.79 20.85 -5.74
N GLU A 609 -9.12 20.92 -5.76
CA GLU A 609 -9.98 20.50 -4.64
C GLU A 609 -9.85 19.00 -4.30
N ALA A 610 -9.50 18.17 -5.29
CA ALA A 610 -9.30 16.74 -5.15
C ALA A 610 -8.01 16.30 -5.85
N LEU A 611 -7.28 15.38 -5.22
CA LEU A 611 -5.95 14.94 -5.67
C LEU A 611 -5.93 13.41 -5.83
N PRO A 612 -5.26 12.87 -6.86
CA PRO A 612 -5.00 11.43 -6.95
C PRO A 612 -3.98 11.02 -5.88
N GLY A 613 -4.30 9.97 -5.12
CA GLY A 613 -3.40 9.37 -4.14
C GLY A 613 -3.03 7.94 -4.52
N ILE A 614 -1.76 7.56 -4.33
CA ILE A 614 -1.23 6.23 -4.65
C ILE A 614 -0.70 5.59 -3.36
N ARG A 615 -1.12 4.36 -3.05
CA ARG A 615 -0.56 3.55 -1.96
C ARG A 615 0.05 2.26 -2.52
N PRO A 616 1.37 2.05 -2.43
CA PRO A 616 1.97 0.78 -2.79
C PRO A 616 1.53 -0.32 -1.80
N GLN A 617 1.11 -1.47 -2.31
CA GLN A 617 0.73 -2.63 -1.48
C GLN A 617 1.91 -3.57 -1.16
N PHE A 618 3.06 -3.36 -1.79
CA PHE A 618 4.27 -4.14 -1.54
C PHE A 618 5.11 -3.46 -0.44
N THR A 619 5.63 -4.26 0.50
CA THR A 619 6.68 -3.84 1.42
C THR A 619 8.02 -3.88 0.67
N LEU A 620 8.75 -2.76 0.63
CA LEU A 620 10.11 -2.67 0.07
C LEU A 620 11.12 -3.48 0.89
#